data_AF-A0A1Y1M4X1-F1
#
_entry.id   AF-A0A1Y1M4X1-F1
#
_cell.length_a   1.000
_cell.length_b   1.000
_cell.length_c   1.000
_cell.angle_alpha   90.00
_cell.angle_beta   90.00
_cell.angle_gamma   90.00
#
_symmetry.space_group_name_H-M   'P 1'
#
loop_
_entity.id
_entity.type
_entity.pdbx_description
1 polymer ?
#
loop_
_entity_poly.entity_id
_entity_poly.type
_entity_poly.pdbx_seq_one_letter_code
_entity_poly.pdbx_strand_id
1 'polypeptide(L)'
;SVSLPVYDKRPNATRVANLLGVAGTDVPIEYIQRLMMPYRIGVNGYAFIVTNNGYILIHPDLRPVFQGILKPAYNRVDLLEVEVMDDDSEPRDFNESIIELRRNVVMQSRGHVMLKVKTHLDDLRRIILSNRHYHYMGINNTPFSVVLALPDRYGFNRIQYALDDDIHRMRSNNMIKGPVTQFFTGNWTIHPDWLYCKYSDDKHNFETPEEELLHFLVKIDLPRWKWSRECDSKLIKSLVADAKMTEWFNQNITTSNKDENGHEFIKRFGITVAFLSTYSGLTRWQDFPQNIGDKEARDEPHFHQLHNKAIDEVWYRRAVEQHYVEPRSFVYSVPFDVGDENNTLVTASHAIFKDDGTRKAPAAVVGFQFYHSALRSLFTKITSTCGNIQCKRTCSSQELYCLVLDDNGYVIVSDEPGDTGRFLGDLRSDIMSYLIDEGVYKATRMFDYQATCFRSTDTGSHASRSLTSLLNVSELLRWAITTLVYLTRSVWCTELLPTNEPEHEDEDQTIL
;
A
#
# COMPACT_ATOMS: atom_id res chain seq x y z
N SER A 1 -9.28 0.32 23.34
CA SER A 1 -9.22 0.42 24.81
C SER A 1 -8.52 -0.78 25.45
N VAL A 2 -7.90 -0.55 26.60
CA VAL A 2 -7.56 -1.54 27.63
C VAL A 2 -8.51 -1.29 28.81
N SER A 3 -9.02 -2.35 29.45
CA SER A 3 -10.04 -2.21 30.50
C SER A 3 -9.79 -3.12 31.71
N LEU A 4 -10.30 -2.69 32.87
CA LEU A 4 -10.22 -3.39 34.15
C LEU A 4 -11.58 -3.33 34.88
N PRO A 5 -12.14 -4.47 35.35
CA PRO A 5 -13.32 -4.45 36.21
C PRO A 5 -13.01 -3.85 37.59
N VAL A 6 -13.94 -3.06 38.11
CA VAL A 6 -13.86 -2.43 39.43
C VAL A 6 -14.90 -3.07 40.35
N TYR A 7 -14.45 -3.66 41.45
CA TYR A 7 -15.30 -4.38 42.41
C TYR A 7 -15.51 -3.57 43.71
N ASP A 8 -16.66 -3.77 44.34
CA ASP A 8 -16.92 -3.25 45.68
C ASP A 8 -16.03 -3.96 46.72
N LYS A 9 -15.36 -3.18 47.57
CA LYS A 9 -14.45 -3.66 48.63
C LYS A 9 -15.03 -3.51 50.04
N ARG A 10 -16.32 -3.17 50.19
CA ARG A 10 -16.94 -3.00 51.51
C ARG A 10 -16.97 -4.31 52.31
N PRO A 11 -16.45 -4.34 53.55
CA PRO A 11 -16.18 -5.59 54.29
C PRO A 11 -17.43 -6.35 54.76
N ASN A 12 -18.62 -5.71 54.72
CA ASN A 12 -19.89 -6.33 55.13
C ASN A 12 -20.78 -6.75 53.94
N ALA A 13 -20.25 -6.75 52.71
CA ALA A 13 -20.94 -7.34 51.58
C ALA A 13 -20.97 -8.88 51.71
N THR A 14 -22.04 -9.51 51.20
CA THR A 14 -22.20 -10.97 51.14
C THR A 14 -21.08 -11.63 50.31
N ARG A 15 -21.00 -12.97 50.30
CA ARG A 15 -20.04 -13.76 49.49
C ARG A 15 -20.14 -13.56 47.95
N VAL A 16 -20.89 -12.58 47.47
CA VAL A 16 -21.07 -12.21 46.07
C VAL A 16 -20.27 -10.93 45.82
N ALA A 17 -19.24 -11.01 44.95
CA ALA A 17 -18.45 -9.85 44.57
C ALA A 17 -19.24 -8.95 43.61
N ASN A 18 -19.76 -7.83 44.09
CA ASN A 18 -20.48 -6.87 43.26
C ASN A 18 -19.52 -6.07 42.36
N LEU A 19 -19.75 -6.16 41.05
CA LEU A 19 -19.09 -5.31 40.05
C LEU A 19 -19.69 -3.90 40.11
N LEU A 20 -18.86 -2.89 40.37
CA LEU A 20 -19.25 -1.47 40.35
C LEU A 20 -19.24 -0.88 38.93
N GLY A 21 -18.37 -1.40 38.07
CA GLY A 21 -18.22 -0.94 36.69
C GLY A 21 -16.92 -1.40 36.07
N VAL A 22 -16.56 -0.82 34.93
CA VAL A 22 -15.32 -1.10 34.20
C VAL A 22 -14.60 0.22 33.94
N ALA A 23 -13.34 0.32 34.39
CA ALA A 23 -12.47 1.43 34.02
C ALA A 23 -11.79 1.08 32.68
N GLY A 24 -11.74 2.03 31.75
CA GLY A 24 -11.12 1.86 30.44
C GLY A 24 -10.20 3.03 30.10
N THR A 25 -9.16 2.76 29.33
CA THR A 25 -8.29 3.78 28.73
C THR A 25 -8.00 3.42 27.28
N ASP A 26 -7.87 4.41 26.41
CA ASP A 26 -7.55 4.20 24.99
C ASP A 26 -6.07 4.46 24.70
N VAL A 27 -5.50 3.58 23.89
CA VAL A 27 -4.12 3.65 23.41
C VAL A 27 -4.20 3.83 21.89
N PRO A 28 -3.86 5.01 21.36
CA PRO A 28 -3.76 5.22 19.92
C PRO A 28 -2.79 4.23 19.26
N ILE A 29 -3.23 3.60 18.16
CA ILE A 29 -2.42 2.64 17.40
C ILE A 29 -1.13 3.31 16.88
N GLU A 30 -1.21 4.59 16.53
CA GLU A 30 -0.09 5.41 16.08
C GLU A 30 1.09 5.43 17.07
N TYR A 31 0.81 5.47 18.39
CA TYR A 31 1.86 5.41 19.41
C TYR A 31 2.57 4.05 19.44
N ILE A 32 1.88 2.97 19.10
CA ILE A 32 2.47 1.64 18.99
C ILE A 32 3.28 1.54 17.69
N GLN A 33 2.75 2.04 16.57
CA GLN A 33 3.45 2.08 15.28
C GLN A 33 4.79 2.83 15.36
N ARG A 34 4.81 3.99 16.05
CA ARG A 34 6.04 4.76 16.30
C ARG A 34 7.13 3.96 17.05
N LEU A 35 6.74 3.03 17.93
CA LEU A 35 7.69 2.16 18.65
C LEU A 35 8.27 1.02 17.79
N MET A 36 7.67 0.72 16.63
CA MET A 36 8.10 -0.37 15.75
C MET A 36 9.33 0.00 14.89
N MET A 37 9.74 1.28 14.87
CA MET A 37 10.94 1.82 14.22
C MET A 37 11.12 1.35 12.75
N PRO A 38 10.20 1.68 11.81
CA PRO A 38 10.25 1.23 10.42
C PRO A 38 11.60 1.44 9.74
N TYR A 39 12.23 2.60 9.97
CA TYR A 39 13.55 2.96 9.44
C TYR A 39 14.68 1.96 9.78
N ARG A 40 14.56 1.18 10.86
CA ARG A 40 15.54 0.14 11.22
C ARG A 40 15.31 -1.18 10.50
N ILE A 41 14.07 -1.43 10.09
CA ILE A 41 13.65 -2.60 9.34
C ILE A 41 14.06 -2.45 7.87
N GLY A 42 13.90 -1.23 7.35
CA GLY A 42 14.28 -0.85 5.99
C GLY A 42 13.17 -1.13 4.96
N VAL A 43 13.41 -0.66 3.73
CA VAL A 43 12.50 -0.79 2.58
C VAL A 43 11.96 -2.21 2.43
N ASN A 44 10.67 -2.33 2.07
CA ASN A 44 9.90 -3.58 1.91
C ASN A 44 9.82 -4.51 3.13
N GLY A 45 10.65 -4.35 4.16
CA GLY A 45 10.49 -5.03 5.43
C GLY A 45 9.50 -4.30 6.33
N TYR A 46 8.77 -5.04 7.16
CA TYR A 46 7.82 -4.47 8.10
C TYR A 46 7.69 -5.32 9.35
N ALA A 47 7.06 -4.77 10.38
CA ALA A 47 6.62 -5.52 11.54
C ALA A 47 5.10 -5.39 11.69
N PHE A 48 4.50 -6.38 12.36
CA PHE A 48 3.08 -6.42 12.64
C PHE A 48 2.82 -7.05 14.02
N ILE A 49 1.64 -6.79 14.58
CA ILE A 49 1.23 -7.30 15.89
C ILE A 49 -0.04 -8.13 15.73
N VAL A 50 -0.02 -9.33 16.32
CA VAL A 50 -1.10 -10.31 16.27
C VAL A 50 -1.62 -10.60 17.68
N THR A 51 -2.92 -10.82 17.79
CA THR A 51 -3.59 -11.24 19.04
C THR A 51 -3.44 -12.74 19.29
N ASN A 52 -3.69 -13.18 20.53
CA ASN A 52 -3.81 -14.60 20.90
C ASN A 52 -4.96 -15.35 20.18
N ASN A 53 -5.77 -14.69 19.36
CA ASN A 53 -6.78 -15.33 18.51
C ASN A 53 -6.34 -15.48 17.05
N GLY A 54 -5.23 -14.85 16.64
CA GLY A 54 -4.75 -14.80 15.25
C GLY A 54 -5.14 -13.53 14.47
N TYR A 55 -5.98 -12.67 15.05
CA TYR A 55 -6.34 -11.39 14.45
C TYR A 55 -5.18 -10.39 14.48
N ILE A 56 -5.04 -9.62 13.41
CA ILE A 56 -4.08 -8.53 13.28
C ILE A 56 -4.56 -7.32 14.08
N LEU A 57 -3.65 -6.74 14.87
CA LEU A 57 -3.83 -5.44 15.54
C LEU A 57 -3.24 -4.29 14.72
N ILE A 58 -2.06 -4.52 14.11
CA ILE A 58 -1.32 -3.56 13.29
C ILE A 58 -0.61 -4.33 12.19
N HIS A 59 -0.80 -3.95 10.93
CA HIS A 59 -0.08 -4.45 9.75
C HIS A 59 -0.15 -3.38 8.64
N PRO A 60 0.86 -3.22 7.75
CA PRO A 60 0.81 -2.25 6.65
C PRO A 60 -0.46 -2.38 5.78
N ASP A 61 -0.79 -3.59 5.35
CA ASP A 61 -1.93 -3.87 4.47
C ASP A 61 -3.29 -4.01 5.22
N LEU A 62 -3.36 -3.70 6.52
CA LEU A 62 -4.63 -3.63 7.24
C LEU A 62 -5.38 -2.34 6.84
N ARG A 63 -6.51 -2.49 6.14
CA ARG A 63 -7.33 -1.41 5.60
C ARG A 63 -8.68 -1.34 6.32
N PRO A 64 -8.75 -0.78 7.55
CA PRO A 64 -9.96 -0.78 8.38
C PRO A 64 -11.03 0.24 7.93
N VAL A 65 -10.67 1.19 7.07
CA VAL A 65 -11.54 2.25 6.57
C VAL A 65 -11.78 2.07 5.06
N PHE A 66 -12.98 2.41 4.61
CA PHE A 66 -13.35 2.52 3.20
C PHE A 66 -14.18 3.80 3.01
N GLN A 67 -13.77 4.69 2.11
CA GLN A 67 -14.46 5.97 1.85
C GLN A 67 -14.77 6.79 3.13
N GLY A 68 -13.84 6.80 4.09
CA GLY A 68 -14.00 7.48 5.38
C GLY A 68 -14.85 6.73 6.43
N ILE A 69 -15.46 5.59 6.08
CA ILE A 69 -16.30 4.78 6.95
C ILE A 69 -15.51 3.57 7.47
N LEU A 70 -15.61 3.26 8.76
CA LEU A 70 -15.03 2.03 9.33
C LEU A 70 -15.76 0.78 8.76
N LYS A 71 -15.00 -0.15 8.19
CA LYS A 71 -15.54 -1.40 7.67
C LYS A 71 -16.13 -2.26 8.81
N PRO A 72 -17.26 -2.96 8.60
CA PRO A 72 -17.74 -3.92 9.58
C PRO A 72 -16.69 -5.02 9.82
N ALA A 73 -16.50 -5.42 11.07
CA ALA A 73 -15.55 -6.47 11.48
C ALA A 73 -14.06 -6.23 11.12
N TYR A 74 -13.63 -4.98 10.92
CA TYR A 74 -12.20 -4.63 10.70
C TYR A 74 -11.25 -5.17 11.78
N ASN A 75 -11.77 -5.43 12.98
CA ASN A 75 -11.05 -5.98 14.14
C ASN A 75 -10.99 -7.52 14.18
N ARG A 76 -11.36 -8.21 13.09
CA ARG A 76 -11.36 -9.68 12.97
C ARG A 76 -10.57 -10.19 11.76
N VAL A 77 -9.81 -9.33 11.08
CA VAL A 77 -8.93 -9.74 9.97
C VAL A 77 -7.83 -10.64 10.53
N ASP A 78 -7.74 -11.86 10.01
CA ASP A 78 -6.74 -12.86 10.47
C ASP A 78 -5.39 -12.66 9.77
N LEU A 79 -4.32 -13.13 10.40
CA LEU A 79 -2.99 -13.22 9.78
C LEU A 79 -3.03 -13.90 8.39
N LEU A 80 -3.79 -14.98 8.27
CA LEU A 80 -3.91 -15.76 7.03
C LEU A 80 -4.58 -14.98 5.88
N GLU A 81 -5.41 -13.98 6.21
CA GLU A 81 -6.15 -13.18 5.22
C GLU A 81 -5.32 -12.00 4.67
N VAL A 82 -4.08 -11.81 5.15
CA VAL A 82 -3.21 -10.68 4.78
C VAL A 82 -1.84 -11.15 4.29
N GLU A 83 -1.22 -12.12 4.97
CA GLU A 83 0.06 -12.70 4.53
C GLU A 83 -0.17 -13.79 3.47
N VAL A 84 -0.32 -13.36 2.21
CA VAL A 84 -0.68 -14.25 1.08
C VAL A 84 0.54 -15.00 0.54
N MET A 85 0.48 -16.33 0.52
CA MET A 85 1.55 -17.20 0.01
C MET A 85 1.71 -17.16 -1.53
N ASP A 86 2.91 -17.48 -2.03
CA ASP A 86 3.14 -17.73 -3.46
C ASP A 86 2.80 -19.17 -3.87
N ASP A 87 1.52 -19.52 -3.73
CA ASP A 87 0.93 -20.77 -4.21
C ASP A 87 -0.34 -20.53 -5.04
N ASP A 88 -0.83 -21.55 -5.73
CA ASP A 88 -2.05 -21.49 -6.56
C ASP A 88 -3.29 -22.00 -5.80
N SER A 89 -3.27 -21.88 -4.46
CA SER A 89 -4.31 -22.34 -3.55
C SER A 89 -5.61 -21.52 -3.72
N GLU A 90 -6.75 -22.18 -3.57
CA GLU A 90 -8.07 -21.57 -3.72
C GLU A 90 -8.47 -20.72 -2.48
N PRO A 91 -9.49 -19.84 -2.57
CA PRO A 91 -9.85 -18.95 -1.46
C PRO A 91 -10.11 -19.68 -0.15
N ARG A 92 -9.40 -19.27 0.90
CA ARG A 92 -9.40 -19.86 2.27
C ARG A 92 -8.87 -21.29 2.38
N ASP A 93 -8.25 -21.82 1.34
CA ASP A 93 -7.36 -22.98 1.42
C ASP A 93 -5.93 -22.46 1.66
N PHE A 94 -5.47 -22.49 2.93
CA PHE A 94 -4.22 -21.86 3.33
C PHE A 94 -3.09 -22.88 3.44
N ASN A 95 -1.90 -22.52 2.96
CA ASN A 95 -0.70 -23.37 3.05
C ASN A 95 -0.38 -23.79 4.50
N GLU A 96 -0.04 -25.06 4.75
CA GLU A 96 0.31 -25.52 6.11
C GLU A 96 1.47 -24.69 6.70
N SER A 97 2.38 -24.17 5.88
CA SER A 97 3.50 -23.32 6.32
C SER A 97 3.04 -22.00 6.98
N ILE A 98 1.99 -21.35 6.44
CA ILE A 98 1.44 -20.12 7.01
C ILE A 98 0.50 -20.43 8.20
N ILE A 99 -0.19 -21.58 8.17
CA ILE A 99 -0.97 -22.10 9.31
C ILE A 99 -0.03 -22.40 10.50
N GLU A 100 1.15 -22.98 10.26
CA GLU A 100 2.16 -23.22 11.28
C GLU A 100 2.74 -21.92 11.83
N LEU A 101 3.07 -20.94 10.98
CA LEU A 101 3.47 -19.60 11.44
C LEU A 101 2.39 -19.00 12.36
N ARG A 102 1.12 -19.00 11.93
CA ARG A 102 0.00 -18.51 12.73
C ARG A 102 -0.11 -19.24 14.07
N ARG A 103 -0.03 -20.57 14.07
CA ARG A 103 -0.06 -21.42 15.27
C ARG A 103 1.06 -21.02 16.24
N ASN A 104 2.28 -20.86 15.76
CA ASN A 104 3.45 -20.50 16.55
C ASN A 104 3.38 -19.06 17.11
N VAL A 105 2.85 -18.12 16.32
CA VAL A 105 2.60 -16.72 16.72
C VAL A 105 1.51 -16.63 17.78
N VAL A 106 0.38 -17.34 17.60
CA VAL A 106 -0.73 -17.40 18.57
C VAL A 106 -0.30 -18.02 19.90
N MET A 107 0.50 -19.09 19.84
CA MET A 107 1.07 -19.74 21.03
C MET A 107 2.21 -18.92 21.69
N GLN A 108 2.45 -17.69 21.24
CA GLN A 108 3.47 -16.76 21.77
C GLN A 108 4.90 -17.33 21.78
N SER A 109 5.15 -18.36 20.96
CA SER A 109 6.47 -18.99 20.86
C SER A 109 7.48 -18.03 20.20
N ARG A 110 8.78 -18.30 20.38
CA ARG A 110 9.85 -17.56 19.72
C ARG A 110 10.45 -18.42 18.62
N GLY A 111 10.50 -17.91 17.40
CA GLY A 111 11.04 -18.65 16.27
C GLY A 111 11.35 -17.79 15.06
N HIS A 112 11.67 -18.48 13.96
CA HIS A 112 11.85 -17.90 12.64
C HIS A 112 11.36 -18.89 11.58
N VAL A 113 10.89 -18.40 10.45
CA VAL A 113 10.55 -19.20 9.26
C VAL A 113 10.79 -18.36 8.01
N MET A 114 11.20 -19.00 6.91
CA MET A 114 11.27 -18.37 5.60
C MET A 114 10.04 -18.80 4.79
N LEU A 115 9.27 -17.85 4.27
CA LEU A 115 8.11 -18.10 3.42
C LEU A 115 8.23 -17.32 2.12
N LYS A 116 7.67 -17.87 1.05
CA LYS A 116 7.55 -17.19 -0.24
C LYS A 116 6.15 -16.62 -0.36
N VAL A 117 6.04 -15.31 -0.55
CA VAL A 117 4.76 -14.58 -0.49
C VAL A 117 4.54 -13.64 -1.66
N LYS A 118 3.27 -13.33 -1.89
CA LYS A 118 2.77 -12.31 -2.81
C LYS A 118 2.54 -11.02 -2.03
N THR A 119 3.32 -9.97 -2.31
CA THR A 119 3.08 -8.63 -1.78
C THR A 119 2.48 -7.77 -2.88
N HIS A 120 1.34 -7.13 -2.63
CA HIS A 120 0.75 -6.21 -3.61
C HIS A 120 1.35 -4.80 -3.53
N LEU A 121 1.22 -4.08 -4.63
CA LEU A 121 1.50 -2.65 -4.77
C LEU A 121 0.33 -1.98 -5.50
N ASP A 122 0.28 -0.65 -5.47
CA ASP A 122 -0.65 0.15 -6.27
C ASP A 122 -2.12 -0.31 -6.15
N ASP A 123 -2.62 -0.48 -4.92
CA ASP A 123 -3.99 -0.96 -4.64
C ASP A 123 -4.38 -2.23 -5.40
N LEU A 124 -3.49 -3.25 -5.35
CA LEU A 124 -3.62 -4.58 -5.97
C LEU A 124 -3.42 -4.62 -7.49
N ARG A 125 -3.00 -3.51 -8.11
CA ARG A 125 -2.66 -3.48 -9.54
C ARG A 125 -1.35 -4.21 -9.87
N ARG A 126 -0.37 -4.20 -8.98
CA ARG A 126 0.95 -4.86 -9.19
C ARG A 126 1.26 -5.87 -8.09
N ILE A 127 2.00 -6.93 -8.41
CA ILE A 127 2.36 -8.01 -7.48
C ILE A 127 3.87 -8.25 -7.50
N ILE A 128 4.49 -8.26 -6.33
CA ILE A 128 5.88 -8.69 -6.12
C ILE A 128 5.88 -10.06 -5.46
N LEU A 129 6.56 -11.02 -6.10
CA LEU A 129 6.87 -12.33 -5.52
C LEU A 129 8.22 -12.25 -4.80
N SER A 130 8.23 -12.51 -3.48
CA SER A 130 9.45 -12.38 -2.67
C SER A 130 9.58 -13.46 -1.60
N ASN A 131 10.83 -13.83 -1.29
CA ASN A 131 11.15 -14.63 -0.11
C ASN A 131 11.29 -13.69 1.09
N ARG A 132 10.57 -13.98 2.17
CA ARG A 132 10.60 -13.22 3.42
C ARG A 132 10.94 -14.10 4.61
N HIS A 133 11.72 -13.57 5.53
CA HIS A 133 12.03 -14.17 6.82
C HIS A 133 11.14 -13.56 7.89
N TYR A 134 10.26 -14.38 8.47
CA TYR A 134 9.38 -14.01 9.55
C TYR A 134 10.01 -14.40 10.87
N HIS A 135 10.44 -13.42 11.66
CA HIS A 135 10.90 -13.60 13.03
C HIS A 135 9.77 -13.21 13.98
N TYR A 136 9.41 -14.09 14.92
CA TYR A 136 8.27 -13.87 15.80
C TYR A 136 8.59 -14.15 17.28
N MET A 137 7.89 -13.45 18.17
CA MET A 137 7.91 -13.69 19.62
C MET A 137 6.66 -13.14 20.31
N GLY A 138 6.26 -13.76 21.43
CA GLY A 138 5.29 -13.17 22.36
C GLY A 138 5.81 -11.88 23.02
N ILE A 139 4.92 -10.92 23.24
CA ILE A 139 5.20 -9.71 24.03
C ILE A 139 4.89 -10.01 25.49
N ASN A 140 5.94 -10.09 26.32
CA ASN A 140 5.86 -10.43 27.75
C ASN A 140 4.76 -9.65 28.48
N ASN A 141 4.01 -10.35 29.35
CA ASN A 141 2.89 -9.83 30.14
C ASN A 141 1.69 -9.30 29.31
N THR A 142 1.57 -9.67 28.04
CA THR A 142 0.42 -9.32 27.19
C THR A 142 -0.03 -10.53 26.36
N PRO A 143 -1.29 -10.56 25.85
CA PRO A 143 -1.77 -11.61 24.94
C PRO A 143 -1.38 -11.35 23.48
N PHE A 144 -0.41 -10.47 23.21
CA PHE A 144 0.01 -10.11 21.86
C PHE A 144 1.34 -10.76 21.49
N SER A 145 1.55 -10.96 20.19
CA SER A 145 2.81 -11.40 19.62
C SER A 145 3.25 -10.39 18.55
N VAL A 146 4.54 -10.11 18.49
CA VAL A 146 5.15 -9.30 17.42
C VAL A 146 5.79 -10.21 16.39
N VAL A 147 5.61 -9.86 15.13
CA VAL A 147 6.25 -10.51 13.98
C VAL A 147 6.98 -9.45 13.17
N LEU A 148 8.17 -9.81 12.69
CA LEU A 148 9.05 -8.99 11.87
C LEU A 148 9.31 -9.74 10.56
N ALA A 149 8.86 -9.19 9.44
CA ALA A 149 9.04 -9.74 8.10
C ALA A 149 10.17 -8.99 7.38
N LEU A 150 11.29 -9.67 7.11
CA LEU A 150 12.46 -9.11 6.42
C LEU A 150 12.60 -9.71 5.00
N PRO A 151 12.88 -8.90 3.97
CA PRO A 151 13.17 -9.40 2.63
C PRO A 151 14.53 -10.12 2.61
N ASP A 152 14.59 -11.34 2.09
CA ASP A 152 15.74 -12.24 2.10
C ASP A 152 17.04 -11.59 1.56
N ARG A 153 16.93 -10.85 0.45
CA ARG A 153 18.09 -10.37 -0.33
C ARG A 153 18.82 -9.15 0.26
N TYR A 154 18.17 -8.37 1.13
CA TYR A 154 18.71 -7.12 1.67
C TYR A 154 18.28 -6.77 3.10
N GLY A 155 17.21 -7.35 3.64
CA GLY A 155 16.65 -6.98 4.96
C GLY A 155 17.57 -7.24 6.16
N PHE A 156 18.62 -8.04 5.98
CA PHE A 156 19.61 -8.33 7.03
C PHE A 156 20.78 -7.35 7.09
N ASN A 157 20.97 -6.52 6.04
CA ASN A 157 22.09 -5.59 5.93
C ASN A 157 21.55 -4.15 5.84
N ARG A 158 22.08 -3.25 6.66
CA ARG A 158 21.75 -1.83 6.64
C ARG A 158 23.01 -1.00 6.62
N ILE A 159 22.93 0.19 6.03
CA ILE A 159 24.03 1.15 6.10
C ILE A 159 24.15 1.66 7.54
N GLN A 160 25.32 1.41 8.12
CA GLN A 160 25.72 1.99 9.39
C GLN A 160 26.88 2.94 9.12
N TYR A 161 26.62 4.24 9.26
CA TYR A 161 27.67 5.23 9.30
C TYR A 161 28.59 4.97 10.51
N ALA A 162 29.90 5.14 10.30
CA ALA A 162 30.91 5.13 11.36
C ALA A 162 30.73 6.39 12.23
N LEU A 163 29.80 6.28 13.19
CA LEU A 163 29.29 7.36 14.02
C LEU A 163 29.97 7.35 15.38
N ASP A 164 31.21 7.76 15.33
CA ASP A 164 32.13 7.78 16.45
C ASP A 164 32.34 9.27 16.79
N ASP A 165 31.50 9.97 17.56
CA ASP A 165 30.39 9.50 18.42
C ASP A 165 29.08 10.28 18.15
N ASP A 166 29.09 11.58 18.49
CA ASP A 166 27.99 12.54 18.39
C ASP A 166 28.30 13.61 17.33
N ILE A 167 27.25 14.33 16.91
CA ILE A 167 27.32 15.52 16.06
C ILE A 167 28.39 16.52 16.57
N HIS A 168 28.52 16.67 17.89
CA HIS A 168 29.59 17.47 18.50
C HIS A 168 31.00 16.96 18.20
N ARG A 169 31.25 15.64 18.13
CA ARG A 169 32.58 15.10 17.80
C ARG A 169 32.88 15.23 16.31
N MET A 170 31.88 15.14 15.42
CA MET A 170 32.06 15.50 14.01
C MET A 170 32.52 16.95 13.86
N ARG A 171 31.98 17.86 14.67
CA ARG A 171 32.37 19.27 14.72
C ARG A 171 33.77 19.45 15.34
N SER A 172 34.11 18.76 16.43
CA SER A 172 35.46 18.76 17.01
C SER A 172 36.54 18.21 16.06
N ASN A 173 36.20 17.23 15.22
CA ASN A 173 37.08 16.65 14.21
C ASN A 173 37.14 17.48 12.90
N ASN A 174 36.58 18.70 12.87
CA ASN A 174 36.47 19.57 11.68
C ASN A 174 35.75 18.93 10.48
N MET A 175 34.97 17.86 10.69
CA MET A 175 34.21 17.17 9.63
C MET A 175 32.92 17.91 9.25
N ILE A 176 32.43 18.82 10.10
CA ILE A 176 31.35 19.76 9.81
C ILE A 176 31.89 21.17 10.05
N LYS A 177 31.83 22.01 9.02
CA LYS A 177 32.26 23.42 9.06
C LYS A 177 31.02 24.31 8.91
N GLY A 178 30.36 24.60 10.04
CA GLY A 178 29.15 25.42 10.11
C GLY A 178 28.04 24.76 10.94
N PRO A 179 26.82 25.32 10.96
CA PRO A 179 25.66 24.73 11.65
C PRO A 179 25.14 23.51 10.88
N VAL A 180 24.56 22.53 11.57
CA VAL A 180 24.04 21.31 10.93
C VAL A 180 22.90 21.60 9.96
N THR A 181 22.13 22.66 10.20
CA THR A 181 21.06 23.14 9.33
C THR A 181 21.53 23.54 7.93
N GLN A 182 22.82 23.79 7.70
CA GLN A 182 23.33 24.16 6.37
C GLN A 182 23.11 23.06 5.32
N PHE A 183 23.12 21.79 5.75
CA PHE A 183 22.86 20.64 4.87
C PHE A 183 21.39 20.54 4.44
N PHE A 184 20.48 21.20 5.15
CA PHE A 184 19.03 21.22 4.94
C PHE A 184 18.61 22.51 4.20
N THR A 185 19.26 22.76 3.07
CA THR A 185 19.00 23.87 2.15
C THR A 185 18.33 23.37 0.87
N GLY A 186 17.74 24.26 0.08
CA GLY A 186 17.02 23.91 -1.16
C GLY A 186 15.71 23.15 -0.90
N ASN A 187 15.29 22.36 -1.87
CA ASN A 187 14.04 21.61 -1.86
C ASN A 187 14.24 20.22 -1.22
N TRP A 188 13.70 20.03 -0.02
CA TRP A 188 13.76 18.76 0.73
C TRP A 188 12.53 18.57 1.62
N THR A 189 12.23 17.32 1.94
CA THR A 189 11.22 16.86 2.90
C THR A 189 11.74 15.67 3.69
N ILE A 190 11.07 15.33 4.79
CA ILE A 190 11.29 14.13 5.57
C ILE A 190 10.03 13.25 5.66
N HIS A 191 10.21 12.00 6.04
CA HIS A 191 9.10 11.07 6.21
C HIS A 191 8.13 11.56 7.31
N PRO A 192 6.86 11.89 6.99
CA PRO A 192 5.96 12.57 7.93
C PRO A 192 5.54 11.68 9.10
N ASP A 193 5.35 10.38 8.85
CA ASP A 193 4.92 9.42 9.87
C ASP A 193 6.04 9.01 10.86
N TRP A 194 7.27 9.50 10.70
CA TRP A 194 8.44 9.09 11.50
C TRP A 194 8.78 10.08 12.61
N LEU A 195 8.90 9.58 13.84
CA LEU A 195 9.32 10.39 14.99
C LEU A 195 10.85 10.52 15.06
N TYR A 196 11.38 11.58 14.47
CA TYR A 196 12.81 11.91 14.50
C TYR A 196 13.28 12.28 15.92
N CYS A 197 12.65 13.28 16.55
CA CYS A 197 12.77 13.61 17.96
C CYS A 197 11.65 14.56 18.37
N LYS A 198 11.12 14.38 19.59
CA LYS A 198 10.21 15.34 20.23
C LYS A 198 10.67 15.58 21.67
N TYR A 199 10.45 16.80 22.18
CA TYR A 199 10.84 17.18 23.53
C TYR A 199 9.59 17.44 24.39
N SER A 200 9.43 16.70 25.50
CA SER A 200 8.26 16.79 26.39
C SER A 200 7.91 18.20 26.87
N ASP A 201 8.93 19.06 27.02
CA ASP A 201 8.76 20.39 27.64
C ASP A 201 8.48 21.50 26.62
N ASP A 202 8.67 21.24 25.32
CA ASP A 202 8.35 22.19 24.26
C ASP A 202 6.84 22.18 23.99
N LYS A 203 6.13 23.19 24.50
CA LYS A 203 4.71 23.46 24.19
C LYS A 203 4.48 24.00 22.77
N HIS A 204 5.50 23.96 21.91
CA HIS A 204 5.41 24.43 20.53
C HIS A 204 4.84 23.30 19.67
N ASN A 205 3.66 23.55 19.10
CA ASN A 205 3.14 22.75 18.01
C ASN A 205 3.71 23.34 16.71
N PHE A 206 4.39 22.52 15.93
CA PHE A 206 4.87 22.87 14.58
C PHE A 206 3.78 22.53 13.56
N GLU A 207 3.74 23.27 12.44
CA GLU A 207 2.79 22.97 11.36
C GLU A 207 3.30 21.83 10.47
N THR A 208 4.62 21.69 10.36
CA THR A 208 5.28 20.64 9.54
C THR A 208 6.36 19.87 10.32
N PRO A 209 6.60 18.58 9.99
CA PRO A 209 7.73 17.82 10.54
C PRO A 209 9.10 18.46 10.27
N GLU A 210 9.25 19.10 9.11
CA GLU A 210 10.46 19.80 8.68
C GLU A 210 10.84 20.95 9.64
N GLU A 211 9.87 21.73 10.10
CA GLU A 211 10.08 22.80 11.08
C GLU A 211 10.46 22.26 12.46
N GLU A 212 9.79 21.19 12.93
CA GLU A 212 10.12 20.51 14.19
C GLU A 212 11.58 20.00 14.15
N LEU A 213 11.99 19.40 13.03
CA LEU A 213 13.36 18.95 12.81
C LEU A 213 14.36 20.11 12.79
N LEU A 214 14.11 21.19 12.04
CA LEU A 214 15.02 22.33 11.96
C LEU A 214 15.22 23.00 13.33
N HIS A 215 14.13 23.23 14.07
CA HIS A 215 14.19 23.72 15.44
C HIS A 215 15.01 22.79 16.35
N PHE A 216 14.83 21.48 16.20
CA PHE A 216 15.60 20.49 16.94
C PHE A 216 17.10 20.48 16.58
N LEU A 217 17.45 20.57 15.31
CA LEU A 217 18.86 20.64 14.85
C LEU A 217 19.57 21.88 15.41
N VAL A 218 18.90 23.03 15.47
CA VAL A 218 19.43 24.25 16.13
C VAL A 218 19.69 24.01 17.62
N LYS A 219 18.81 23.27 18.33
CA LYS A 219 19.02 22.90 19.74
C LYS A 219 20.18 21.92 19.92
N ILE A 220 20.39 20.97 19.01
CA ILE A 220 21.56 20.08 19.04
C ILE A 220 22.87 20.88 18.89
N ASP A 221 22.88 21.93 18.08
CA ASP A 221 24.08 22.75 17.87
C ASP A 221 24.51 23.59 19.10
N LEU A 222 23.67 23.65 20.15
CA LEU A 222 23.95 24.38 21.39
C LEU A 222 24.95 23.63 22.31
N PRO A 223 25.85 24.36 23.00
CA PRO A 223 26.75 23.74 23.96
C PRO A 223 25.98 23.15 25.16
N ARG A 224 26.43 21.98 25.63
CA ARG A 224 25.81 21.15 26.70
C ARG A 224 24.49 20.47 26.31
N TRP A 225 24.17 20.36 25.03
CA TRP A 225 23.09 19.50 24.55
C TRP A 225 23.22 18.05 25.07
N LYS A 226 22.07 17.41 25.32
CA LYS A 226 21.96 16.00 25.72
C LYS A 226 20.73 15.38 25.07
N TRP A 227 20.88 14.15 24.58
CA TRP A 227 19.76 13.39 24.02
C TRP A 227 18.68 13.11 25.07
N SER A 228 17.42 13.46 24.77
CA SER A 228 16.26 12.98 25.52
C SER A 228 16.10 11.45 25.33
N ARG A 229 15.45 10.79 26.29
CA ARG A 229 15.09 9.36 26.20
C ARG A 229 14.06 9.09 25.10
N GLU A 230 13.32 10.11 24.70
CA GLU A 230 12.23 10.06 23.72
C GLU A 230 12.72 10.20 22.27
N CYS A 231 14.02 10.43 22.06
CA CYS A 231 14.58 10.76 20.76
C CYS A 231 15.56 9.71 20.26
N ASP A 232 15.36 9.24 19.02
CA ASP A 232 16.26 8.25 18.44
C ASP A 232 17.49 8.92 17.81
N SER A 233 18.52 9.08 18.65
CA SER A 233 19.82 9.59 18.24
C SER A 233 20.44 8.86 17.03
N LYS A 234 20.06 7.60 16.74
CA LYS A 234 20.59 6.88 15.57
C LYS A 234 19.93 7.36 14.28
N LEU A 235 18.62 7.60 14.29
CA LEU A 235 17.89 8.13 13.14
C LEU A 235 18.39 9.53 12.77
N ILE A 236 18.45 10.44 13.74
CA ILE A 236 18.96 11.81 13.52
C ILE A 236 20.39 11.80 12.96
N LYS A 237 21.30 10.98 13.53
CA LYS A 237 22.68 10.91 13.04
C LYS A 237 22.78 10.33 11.62
N SER A 238 21.94 9.35 11.27
CA SER A 238 21.81 8.85 9.90
C SER A 238 21.28 9.93 8.95
N LEU A 239 20.24 10.68 9.35
CA LEU A 239 19.67 11.76 8.56
C LEU A 239 20.68 12.88 8.28
N VAL A 240 21.45 13.30 9.29
CA VAL A 240 22.50 14.32 9.13
C VAL A 240 23.66 13.81 8.25
N ALA A 241 24.00 12.52 8.36
CA ALA A 241 25.01 11.91 7.49
C ALA A 241 24.53 11.85 6.02
N ASP A 242 23.30 11.41 5.78
CA ASP A 242 22.67 11.41 4.46
C ASP A 242 22.62 12.84 3.88
N ALA A 243 22.08 13.80 4.64
CA ALA A 243 21.94 15.20 4.20
C ALA A 243 23.28 15.83 3.79
N LYS A 244 24.36 15.50 4.51
CA LYS A 244 25.73 15.90 4.13
C LYS A 244 26.22 15.17 2.88
N MET A 245 25.99 13.87 2.75
CA MET A 245 26.42 13.11 1.56
C MET A 245 25.65 13.52 0.29
N THR A 246 24.41 14.01 0.44
CA THR A 246 23.56 14.50 -0.65
C THR A 246 23.64 16.03 -0.83
N GLU A 247 24.55 16.74 -0.16
CA GLU A 247 24.69 18.20 -0.26
C GLU A 247 24.96 18.68 -1.69
N TRP A 248 25.66 17.86 -2.50
CA TRP A 248 25.89 18.13 -3.93
C TRP A 248 24.59 18.24 -4.73
N PHE A 249 23.51 17.59 -4.29
CA PHE A 249 22.18 17.64 -4.93
C PHE A 249 21.48 18.99 -4.72
N ASN A 250 22.03 19.89 -3.91
CA ASN A 250 21.54 21.28 -3.82
C ASN A 250 22.22 22.21 -4.84
N GLN A 251 23.30 21.76 -5.48
CA GLN A 251 23.89 22.46 -6.61
C GLN A 251 23.07 22.12 -7.85
N ASN A 252 22.75 23.12 -8.66
CA ASN A 252 22.02 22.95 -9.90
C ASN A 252 22.70 21.85 -10.76
N ILE A 253 22.00 20.73 -10.98
CA ILE A 253 22.51 19.55 -11.73
C ILE A 253 22.99 19.97 -13.14
N THR A 254 22.30 20.96 -13.70
CA THR A 254 22.64 21.68 -14.93
C THR A 254 24.04 22.30 -14.91
N THR A 255 24.44 22.99 -13.83
CA THR A 255 25.75 23.65 -13.73
C THR A 255 26.90 22.75 -13.26
N SER A 256 26.61 21.57 -12.70
CA SER A 256 27.66 20.72 -12.10
C SER A 256 28.40 19.82 -13.10
N ASN A 257 27.84 19.60 -14.30
CA ASN A 257 28.45 18.73 -15.31
C ASN A 257 29.26 19.52 -16.35
N LYS A 258 30.50 19.05 -16.59
CA LYS A 258 31.34 19.47 -17.72
C LYS A 258 30.87 18.89 -19.06
N ASP A 259 29.75 18.16 -19.06
CA ASP A 259 29.17 17.50 -20.22
C ASP A 259 27.99 18.33 -20.74
N GLU A 260 28.20 19.01 -21.88
CA GLU A 260 27.19 19.83 -22.57
C GLU A 260 25.88 19.04 -22.84
N ASN A 261 26.00 17.72 -22.98
CA ASN A 261 24.94 16.74 -23.19
C ASN A 261 23.85 16.75 -22.10
N GLY A 262 24.17 17.10 -20.84
CA GLY A 262 23.20 17.03 -19.73
C GLY A 262 22.06 18.04 -19.87
N HIS A 263 22.38 19.26 -20.27
CA HIS A 263 21.41 20.30 -20.59
C HIS A 263 20.55 19.96 -21.81
N GLU A 264 21.16 19.35 -22.84
CA GLU A 264 20.42 18.87 -24.02
C GLU A 264 19.43 17.77 -23.62
N PHE A 265 19.86 16.80 -22.79
CA PHE A 265 19.01 15.70 -22.32
C PHE A 265 17.78 16.20 -21.56
N ILE A 266 17.95 17.10 -20.59
CA ILE A 266 16.85 17.72 -19.82
C ILE A 266 15.81 18.38 -20.74
N LYS A 267 16.28 19.16 -21.73
CA LYS A 267 15.40 19.84 -22.70
C LYS A 267 14.75 18.90 -23.70
N ARG A 268 15.49 17.90 -24.18
CA ARG A 268 15.05 16.97 -25.23
C ARG A 268 13.99 15.98 -24.73
N PHE A 269 14.09 15.56 -23.47
CA PHE A 269 13.12 14.67 -22.84
C PHE A 269 12.03 15.42 -22.05
N GLY A 270 12.15 16.74 -21.88
CA GLY A 270 11.19 17.51 -21.11
C GLY A 270 11.14 17.04 -19.65
N ILE A 271 12.30 16.90 -19.01
CA ILE A 271 12.38 16.55 -17.59
C ILE A 271 11.76 17.69 -16.78
N THR A 272 10.83 17.35 -15.89
CA THR A 272 10.11 18.28 -15.01
C THR A 272 10.69 18.29 -13.61
N VAL A 273 11.05 17.12 -13.07
CA VAL A 273 11.59 16.96 -11.71
C VAL A 273 12.71 15.91 -11.75
N ALA A 274 13.83 16.16 -11.07
CA ALA A 274 14.75 15.10 -10.65
C ALA A 274 14.70 14.96 -9.14
N PHE A 275 14.77 13.74 -8.61
CA PHE A 275 14.63 13.48 -7.18
C PHE A 275 15.61 12.42 -6.67
N LEU A 276 15.86 12.48 -5.37
CA LEU A 276 16.70 11.54 -4.62
C LEU A 276 16.03 11.32 -3.26
N SER A 277 15.87 10.07 -2.85
CA SER A 277 15.41 9.73 -1.51
C SER A 277 16.32 8.69 -0.85
N THR A 278 16.59 8.87 0.44
CA THR A 278 17.52 8.02 1.21
C THR A 278 16.81 7.17 2.25
N TYR A 279 17.49 6.13 2.72
CA TYR A 279 16.93 5.19 3.70
C TYR A 279 16.59 5.83 5.07
N SER A 280 17.12 7.00 5.41
CA SER A 280 16.79 7.73 6.65
C SER A 280 15.53 8.61 6.55
N GLY A 281 14.82 8.54 5.42
CA GLY A 281 13.56 9.24 5.19
C GLY A 281 13.73 10.65 4.60
N LEU A 282 14.95 11.06 4.23
CA LEU A 282 15.20 12.32 3.53
C LEU A 282 14.85 12.18 2.04
N THR A 283 14.01 13.06 1.54
CA THR A 283 13.76 13.22 0.09
C THR A 283 14.19 14.62 -0.34
N ARG A 284 14.82 14.73 -1.52
CA ARG A 284 15.19 15.98 -2.19
C ARG A 284 14.70 15.96 -3.62
N TRP A 285 14.37 17.12 -4.17
CA TRP A 285 14.03 17.27 -5.59
C TRP A 285 14.59 18.56 -6.18
N GLN A 286 14.77 18.58 -7.50
CA GLN A 286 15.05 19.79 -8.29
C GLN A 286 13.97 19.91 -9.35
N ASP A 287 13.31 21.07 -9.39
CA ASP A 287 12.30 21.40 -10.39
C ASP A 287 12.97 22.04 -11.61
N PHE A 288 12.62 21.54 -12.80
CA PHE A 288 13.10 22.03 -14.09
C PHE A 288 11.91 22.63 -14.86
N PRO A 289 11.58 23.92 -14.61
CA PRO A 289 10.46 24.56 -15.28
C PRO A 289 10.69 24.58 -16.79
N GLN A 290 9.78 23.93 -17.52
CA GLN A 290 9.70 24.01 -18.97
C GLN A 290 8.82 25.22 -19.33
N ASN A 291 9.12 25.92 -20.43
CA ASN A 291 8.39 27.13 -20.87
C ASN A 291 6.99 26.83 -21.47
N ILE A 292 6.30 25.82 -20.95
CA ILE A 292 4.96 25.40 -21.34
C ILE A 292 3.99 26.17 -20.44
N GLY A 293 2.98 26.82 -21.04
CA GLY A 293 2.30 27.98 -20.45
C GLY A 293 1.77 27.79 -19.01
N ASP A 294 2.07 28.77 -18.15
CA ASP A 294 1.93 28.76 -16.67
C ASP A 294 0.50 28.64 -16.10
N LYS A 295 -0.44 28.00 -16.79
CA LYS A 295 -1.86 27.93 -16.40
C LYS A 295 -2.33 26.55 -15.94
N GLU A 296 -1.82 25.47 -16.53
CA GLU A 296 -2.22 24.10 -16.17
C GLU A 296 -1.37 23.53 -15.01
N ALA A 297 -0.09 23.91 -14.93
CA ALA A 297 0.82 23.50 -13.85
C ALA A 297 0.51 24.10 -12.46
N ARG A 298 -0.71 24.60 -12.23
CA ARG A 298 -1.18 25.18 -10.95
C ARG A 298 -2.14 24.28 -10.19
N ASP A 299 -2.79 23.35 -10.88
CA ASP A 299 -3.82 22.48 -10.29
C ASP A 299 -3.27 21.09 -9.94
N GLU A 300 -2.11 20.69 -10.47
CA GLU A 300 -1.41 19.48 -10.05
C GLU A 300 -0.67 19.68 -8.71
N PRO A 301 -0.80 18.76 -7.73
CA PRO A 301 -0.07 18.85 -6.47
C PRO A 301 1.43 18.67 -6.70
N HIS A 302 2.24 19.55 -6.10
CA HIS A 302 3.69 19.51 -6.22
C HIS A 302 4.26 18.15 -5.78
N PHE A 303 5.37 17.73 -6.41
CA PHE A 303 6.05 16.44 -6.16
C PHE A 303 6.17 16.08 -4.66
N HIS A 304 6.57 17.04 -3.82
CA HIS A 304 6.76 16.84 -2.38
C HIS A 304 5.47 16.56 -1.58
N GLN A 305 4.31 16.87 -2.13
CA GLN A 305 3.00 16.61 -1.50
C GLN A 305 2.53 15.18 -1.78
N LEU A 306 2.89 14.64 -2.96
CA LEU A 306 2.61 13.27 -3.35
C LEU A 306 3.66 12.28 -2.82
N HIS A 307 4.94 12.65 -2.82
CA HIS A 307 6.08 11.75 -2.63
C HIS A 307 6.93 12.08 -1.39
N ASN A 308 6.30 12.19 -0.22
CA ASN A 308 6.99 12.47 1.06
C ASN A 308 7.32 11.22 1.90
N LYS A 309 6.93 10.00 1.50
CA LYS A 309 7.09 8.79 2.32
C LYS A 309 8.38 8.00 2.07
N ALA A 310 9.32 8.56 1.32
CA ALA A 310 10.66 8.04 1.12
C ALA A 310 10.73 6.53 0.81
N ILE A 311 11.05 5.67 1.79
CA ILE A 311 11.20 4.22 1.60
C ILE A 311 9.88 3.47 1.37
N ASP A 312 8.75 4.05 1.80
CA ASP A 312 7.42 3.44 1.66
C ASP A 312 6.79 3.74 0.29
N GLU A 313 7.38 4.67 -0.47
CA GLU A 313 6.99 5.02 -1.84
C GLU A 313 7.08 3.81 -2.78
N VAL A 314 6.09 3.65 -3.67
CA VAL A 314 6.03 2.51 -4.58
C VAL A 314 7.22 2.47 -5.54
N TRP A 315 7.65 3.62 -6.07
CA TRP A 315 8.82 3.71 -6.95
C TRP A 315 10.12 3.35 -6.21
N TYR A 316 10.24 3.68 -4.91
CA TYR A 316 11.39 3.28 -4.09
C TYR A 316 11.40 1.76 -3.91
N ARG A 317 10.26 1.20 -3.48
CA ARG A 317 10.07 -0.24 -3.25
C ARG A 317 10.32 -1.09 -4.49
N ARG A 318 9.83 -0.64 -5.67
CA ARG A 318 10.07 -1.31 -6.97
C ARG A 318 11.51 -1.21 -7.44
N ALA A 319 12.14 -0.03 -7.37
CA ALA A 319 13.52 0.15 -7.81
C ALA A 319 14.51 -0.74 -7.03
N VAL A 320 14.26 -0.94 -5.72
CA VAL A 320 15.08 -1.82 -4.87
C VAL A 320 14.94 -3.29 -5.26
N GLU A 321 13.74 -3.79 -5.55
CA GLU A 321 13.55 -5.16 -6.04
C GLU A 321 14.15 -5.36 -7.44
N GLN A 322 13.94 -4.41 -8.35
CA GLN A 322 14.43 -4.49 -9.72
C GLN A 322 15.96 -4.56 -9.81
N HIS A 323 16.69 -3.91 -8.88
CA HIS A 323 18.15 -4.01 -8.82
C HIS A 323 18.66 -5.47 -8.67
N TYR A 324 17.86 -6.36 -8.06
CA TYR A 324 18.20 -7.79 -7.95
C TYR A 324 17.80 -8.63 -9.16
N VAL A 325 17.02 -8.06 -10.09
CA VAL A 325 16.73 -8.65 -11.40
C VAL A 325 17.80 -8.20 -12.39
N GLU A 326 17.96 -6.88 -12.56
CA GLU A 326 19.00 -6.27 -13.38
C GLU A 326 19.58 -5.02 -12.71
N PRO A 327 20.83 -5.06 -12.19
CA PRO A 327 21.44 -3.96 -11.42
C PRO A 327 21.64 -2.63 -12.17
N ARG A 328 21.39 -2.58 -13.47
CA ARG A 328 21.54 -1.39 -14.34
C ARG A 328 20.23 -0.89 -14.93
N SER A 329 19.11 -1.60 -14.73
CA SER A 329 17.83 -1.18 -15.29
C SER A 329 17.23 -0.04 -14.48
N PHE A 330 16.38 0.74 -15.15
CA PHE A 330 15.47 1.69 -14.52
C PHE A 330 14.09 1.04 -14.43
N VAL A 331 13.33 1.38 -13.39
CA VAL A 331 11.89 1.10 -13.31
C VAL A 331 11.16 2.32 -13.84
N TYR A 332 10.32 2.12 -14.86
CA TYR A 332 9.45 3.15 -15.42
C TYR A 332 8.01 2.91 -14.94
N SER A 333 7.35 3.97 -14.51
CA SER A 333 5.93 3.94 -14.14
C SER A 333 5.21 5.17 -14.65
N VAL A 334 4.04 4.94 -15.24
CA VAL A 334 3.03 5.96 -15.55
C VAL A 334 1.93 5.93 -14.50
N PRO A 335 1.17 7.02 -14.30
CA PRO A 335 -0.12 6.99 -13.64
C PRO A 335 -1.05 5.95 -14.30
N PHE A 336 -2.06 5.49 -13.58
CA PHE A 336 -3.04 4.56 -14.12
C PHE A 336 -4.26 5.29 -14.70
N ASP A 337 -4.93 4.63 -15.66
CA ASP A 337 -6.24 5.05 -16.20
C ASP A 337 -6.27 6.50 -16.70
N VAL A 338 -5.17 6.93 -17.33
CA VAL A 338 -4.87 8.35 -17.60
C VAL A 338 -5.72 8.96 -18.74
N GLY A 339 -6.28 8.12 -19.61
CA GLY A 339 -7.04 8.58 -20.77
C GLY A 339 -6.21 9.44 -21.73
N ASP A 340 -6.86 10.43 -22.35
CA ASP A 340 -6.26 11.29 -23.39
C ASP A 340 -5.66 12.59 -22.83
N GLU A 341 -5.11 12.56 -21.60
CA GLU A 341 -4.38 13.70 -21.05
C GLU A 341 -3.03 13.91 -21.78
N ASN A 342 -2.67 15.16 -22.04
CA ASN A 342 -1.44 15.49 -22.79
C ASN A 342 -0.20 15.73 -21.90
N ASN A 343 -0.40 16.02 -20.61
CA ASN A 343 0.65 16.44 -19.68
C ASN A 343 1.24 15.27 -18.86
N THR A 344 0.95 14.04 -19.25
CA THR A 344 1.22 12.84 -18.45
C THR A 344 2.73 12.63 -18.21
N LEU A 345 3.08 12.37 -16.95
CA LEU A 345 4.47 12.24 -16.51
C LEU A 345 4.86 10.78 -16.36
N VAL A 346 5.99 10.40 -16.95
CA VAL A 346 6.65 9.12 -16.73
C VAL A 346 7.65 9.29 -15.59
N THR A 347 7.51 8.50 -14.52
CA THR A 347 8.50 8.43 -13.45
C THR A 347 9.51 7.33 -13.78
N ALA A 348 10.78 7.69 -13.91
CA ALA A 348 11.90 6.75 -13.99
C ALA A 348 12.63 6.71 -12.65
N SER A 349 12.92 5.52 -12.13
CA SER A 349 13.57 5.33 -10.82
C SER A 349 14.64 4.22 -10.87
N HIS A 350 15.69 4.38 -10.05
CA HIS A 350 16.82 3.46 -9.98
C HIS A 350 17.43 3.45 -8.56
N ALA A 351 17.68 2.24 -8.03
CA ALA A 351 18.19 2.06 -6.68
C ALA A 351 19.72 1.98 -6.63
N ILE A 352 20.30 2.81 -5.75
CA ILE A 352 21.73 2.85 -5.45
C ILE A 352 22.01 1.95 -4.25
N PHE A 353 22.86 0.96 -4.44
CA PHE A 353 23.29 0.04 -3.38
C PHE A 353 24.73 0.35 -2.94
N LYS A 354 24.98 0.25 -1.64
CA LYS A 354 26.34 0.20 -1.10
C LYS A 354 26.78 -1.27 -1.00
N ASP A 355 27.82 -1.59 -1.75
CA ASP A 355 28.53 -2.88 -1.68
C ASP A 355 29.80 -2.74 -0.82
N ASP A 356 30.05 -3.77 0.00
CA ASP A 356 31.24 -3.97 0.83
C ASP A 356 31.93 -5.33 0.49
N GLY A 357 31.68 -5.84 -0.70
CA GLY A 357 32.23 -7.09 -1.26
C GLY A 357 31.52 -8.35 -0.74
N THR A 358 31.17 -8.39 0.55
CA THR A 358 30.45 -9.51 1.18
C THR A 358 29.00 -9.19 1.51
N ARG A 359 28.64 -7.90 1.54
CA ARG A 359 27.32 -7.41 1.98
C ARG A 359 26.88 -6.27 1.08
N LYS A 360 25.58 -6.26 0.77
CA LYS A 360 24.91 -5.21 0.00
C LYS A 360 23.74 -4.67 0.81
N ALA A 361 23.53 -3.37 0.77
CA ALA A 361 22.37 -2.70 1.35
C ALA A 361 21.91 -1.55 0.43
N PRO A 362 20.59 -1.31 0.29
CA PRO A 362 20.08 -0.14 -0.40
C PRO A 362 20.49 1.13 0.36
N ALA A 363 20.96 2.14 -0.36
CA ALA A 363 21.41 3.42 0.19
C ALA A 363 20.39 4.53 -0.06
N ALA A 364 20.00 4.66 -1.33
CA ALA A 364 19.09 5.67 -1.84
C ALA A 364 18.44 5.17 -3.12
N VAL A 365 17.32 5.79 -3.50
CA VAL A 365 16.74 5.66 -4.83
C VAL A 365 16.76 7.04 -5.47
N VAL A 366 17.24 7.10 -6.71
CA VAL A 366 17.25 8.31 -7.54
C VAL A 366 16.29 8.15 -8.69
N GLY A 367 15.75 9.26 -9.18
CA GLY A 367 14.82 9.22 -10.30
C GLY A 367 14.57 10.58 -10.91
N PHE A 368 13.76 10.58 -11.95
CA PHE A 368 13.30 11.79 -12.61
C PHE A 368 11.93 11.57 -13.24
N GLN A 369 11.16 12.64 -13.34
CA GLN A 369 9.88 12.72 -14.04
C GLN A 369 10.04 13.53 -15.32
N PHE A 370 9.40 13.07 -16.39
CA PHE A 370 9.49 13.67 -17.71
C PHE A 370 8.23 13.39 -18.52
N TYR A 371 7.93 14.23 -19.51
CA TYR A 371 6.70 14.10 -20.29
C TYR A 371 6.68 12.83 -21.13
N HIS A 372 5.56 12.09 -21.06
CA HIS A 372 5.27 10.93 -21.88
C HIS A 372 5.35 11.22 -23.38
N SER A 373 4.91 12.40 -23.80
CA SER A 373 4.96 12.86 -25.20
C SER A 373 6.38 12.81 -25.78
N ALA A 374 7.41 13.09 -24.98
CA ALA A 374 8.81 12.97 -25.39
C ALA A 374 9.26 11.50 -25.50
N LEU A 375 8.82 10.63 -24.58
CA LEU A 375 9.06 9.18 -24.65
C LEU A 375 8.41 8.55 -25.88
N ARG A 376 7.14 8.88 -26.15
CA ARG A 376 6.37 8.43 -27.31
C ARG A 376 6.99 8.93 -28.62
N SER A 377 7.42 10.19 -28.68
CA SER A 377 8.15 10.74 -29.83
C SER A 377 9.47 10.00 -30.10
N LEU A 378 10.24 9.67 -29.05
CA LEU A 378 11.42 8.81 -29.20
C LEU A 378 11.06 7.41 -29.70
N PHE A 379 10.03 6.78 -29.11
CA PHE A 379 9.55 5.46 -29.48
C PHE A 379 9.16 5.41 -30.96
N THR A 380 8.26 6.28 -31.41
CA THR A 380 7.83 6.37 -32.82
C THR A 380 9.01 6.67 -33.75
N LYS A 381 9.98 7.49 -33.34
CA LYS A 381 11.20 7.74 -34.14
C LYS A 381 12.07 6.50 -34.28
N ILE A 382 12.18 5.66 -33.24
CA ILE A 382 12.91 4.40 -33.31
C ILE A 382 12.13 3.42 -34.18
N THR A 383 10.86 3.16 -33.87
CA THR A 383 10.04 2.09 -34.46
C THR A 383 9.55 2.37 -35.89
N SER A 384 9.60 3.62 -36.35
CA SER A 384 9.40 4.00 -37.76
C SER A 384 10.60 3.63 -38.66
N THR A 385 11.77 3.33 -38.09
CA THR A 385 12.99 3.00 -38.82
C THR A 385 13.53 1.62 -38.45
N CYS A 386 14.02 0.85 -39.42
CA CYS A 386 14.64 -0.46 -39.17
C CYS A 386 16.18 -0.43 -39.20
N GLY A 387 16.78 0.74 -39.02
CA GLY A 387 18.22 0.94 -39.12
C GLY A 387 18.77 0.39 -40.44
N ASN A 388 19.69 -0.58 -40.35
CA ASN A 388 20.35 -1.20 -41.51
C ASN A 388 19.59 -2.43 -42.06
N ILE A 389 18.44 -2.81 -41.50
CA ILE A 389 17.66 -3.99 -41.90
C ILE A 389 16.50 -3.57 -42.79
N GLN A 390 16.32 -4.26 -43.92
CA GLN A 390 15.27 -3.95 -44.88
C GLN A 390 13.91 -4.54 -44.43
N CYS A 391 13.16 -3.76 -43.63
CA CYS A 391 11.82 -4.11 -43.19
C CYS A 391 10.76 -3.84 -44.26
N LYS A 392 9.74 -4.72 -44.34
CA LYS A 392 8.51 -4.48 -45.11
C LYS A 392 7.40 -3.78 -44.31
N ARG A 393 7.48 -3.81 -42.97
CA ARG A 393 6.50 -3.27 -42.03
C ARG A 393 7.22 -2.55 -40.90
N THR A 394 6.64 -1.47 -40.40
CA THR A 394 7.11 -0.67 -39.26
C THR A 394 5.91 -0.29 -38.40
N CYS A 395 6.12 0.21 -37.18
CA CYS A 395 5.01 0.64 -36.32
C CYS A 395 4.24 1.85 -36.88
N SER A 396 4.78 2.54 -37.89
CA SER A 396 4.04 3.57 -38.65
C SER A 396 3.06 3.00 -39.67
N SER A 397 3.03 1.68 -39.89
CA SER A 397 2.06 1.02 -40.76
C SER A 397 0.84 0.57 -39.96
N GLN A 398 -0.36 0.81 -40.49
CA GLN A 398 -1.66 0.42 -39.88
C GLN A 398 -1.85 -1.11 -39.72
N GLU A 399 -0.89 -1.91 -40.18
CA GLU A 399 -0.89 -3.38 -40.05
C GLU A 399 -0.25 -3.87 -38.74
N LEU A 400 0.46 -2.99 -38.02
CA LEU A 400 1.09 -3.27 -36.74
C LEU A 400 0.58 -2.30 -35.68
N TYR A 401 0.50 -2.77 -34.45
CA TYR A 401 0.11 -1.98 -33.28
C TYR A 401 1.19 -2.20 -32.22
N CYS A 402 1.89 -1.14 -31.83
CA CYS A 402 3.15 -1.25 -31.11
C CYS A 402 3.05 -0.65 -29.70
N LEU A 403 3.52 -1.43 -28.72
CA LEU A 403 3.40 -1.12 -27.30
C LEU A 403 4.75 -1.24 -26.59
N VAL A 404 4.90 -0.48 -25.51
CA VAL A 404 5.91 -0.72 -24.46
C VAL A 404 5.15 -1.07 -23.19
N LEU A 405 5.50 -2.20 -22.57
CA LEU A 405 4.88 -2.72 -21.35
C LEU A 405 5.83 -2.60 -20.15
N ASP A 406 5.28 -2.49 -18.95
CA ASP A 406 6.02 -2.69 -17.71
C ASP A 406 6.15 -4.18 -17.33
N ASP A 407 6.91 -4.45 -16.26
CA ASP A 407 7.13 -5.77 -15.67
C ASP A 407 5.84 -6.46 -15.16
N ASN A 408 4.73 -5.73 -15.05
CA ASN A 408 3.41 -6.23 -14.64
C ASN A 408 2.38 -6.23 -15.79
N GLY A 409 2.78 -5.88 -17.01
CA GLY A 409 1.91 -5.88 -18.19
C GLY A 409 1.04 -4.62 -18.38
N TYR A 410 1.37 -3.52 -17.70
CA TYR A 410 0.74 -2.21 -17.95
C TYR A 410 1.40 -1.50 -19.12
N VAL A 411 0.60 -0.81 -19.93
CA VAL A 411 1.08 -0.05 -21.09
C VAL A 411 1.75 1.25 -20.62
N ILE A 412 3.04 1.38 -20.91
CA ILE A 412 3.82 2.62 -20.71
C ILE A 412 3.72 3.51 -21.94
N VAL A 413 3.80 2.95 -23.15
CA VAL A 413 3.71 3.69 -24.42
C VAL A 413 2.83 2.92 -25.39
N SER A 414 1.90 3.63 -26.04
CA SER A 414 1.06 3.15 -27.13
C SER A 414 1.06 4.16 -28.29
N ASP A 415 0.71 3.68 -29.47
CA ASP A 415 0.39 4.51 -30.63
C ASP A 415 -0.93 5.28 -30.45
N GLU A 416 -1.80 4.86 -29.54
CA GLU A 416 -3.04 5.55 -29.11
C GLU A 416 -2.92 6.02 -27.64
N PRO A 417 -3.17 7.31 -27.32
CA PRO A 417 -2.84 7.87 -26.00
C PRO A 417 -3.62 7.22 -24.84
N GLY A 418 -4.94 7.05 -25.00
CA GLY A 418 -5.84 6.49 -23.99
C GLY A 418 -5.58 5.05 -23.51
N ASP A 419 -4.65 4.31 -24.14
CA ASP A 419 -4.18 3.02 -23.63
C ASP A 419 -3.13 3.16 -22.52
N THR A 420 -2.49 4.33 -22.41
CA THR A 420 -1.42 4.57 -21.44
C THR A 420 -1.93 4.38 -20.01
N GLY A 421 -1.21 3.59 -19.22
CA GLY A 421 -1.58 3.26 -17.85
C GLY A 421 -2.66 2.18 -17.70
N ARG A 422 -3.19 1.63 -18.80
CA ARG A 422 -4.13 0.49 -18.77
C ARG A 422 -3.38 -0.84 -18.78
N PHE A 423 -4.02 -1.89 -18.25
CA PHE A 423 -3.49 -3.25 -18.31
C PHE A 423 -3.69 -3.85 -19.70
N LEU A 424 -2.67 -4.48 -20.28
CA LEU A 424 -2.78 -5.07 -21.62
C LEU A 424 -3.85 -6.17 -21.70
N GLY A 425 -4.12 -6.91 -20.61
CA GLY A 425 -5.20 -7.90 -20.60
C GLY A 425 -6.61 -7.31 -20.80
N ASP A 426 -6.83 -6.05 -20.42
CA ASP A 426 -8.11 -5.34 -20.62
C ASP A 426 -8.25 -4.77 -22.04
N LEU A 427 -7.13 -4.60 -22.75
CA LEU A 427 -7.07 -4.13 -24.13
C LEU A 427 -7.11 -5.29 -25.13
N ARG A 428 -6.27 -6.29 -24.89
CA ARG A 428 -5.96 -7.43 -25.77
C ARG A 428 -5.70 -8.68 -24.92
N SER A 429 -6.77 -9.21 -24.34
CA SER A 429 -6.75 -10.47 -23.58
C SER A 429 -6.20 -11.64 -24.39
N ASP A 430 -6.39 -11.64 -25.72
CA ASP A 430 -5.86 -12.62 -26.67
C ASP A 430 -4.32 -12.60 -26.76
N ILE A 431 -3.73 -11.40 -26.79
CA ILE A 431 -2.27 -11.23 -26.78
C ILE A 431 -1.72 -11.56 -25.39
N MET A 432 -2.38 -11.09 -24.32
CA MET A 432 -1.94 -11.36 -22.95
C MET A 432 -1.94 -12.86 -22.64
N SER A 433 -2.98 -13.62 -23.03
CA SER A 433 -2.98 -15.08 -22.88
C SER A 433 -1.83 -15.74 -23.65
N TYR A 434 -1.55 -15.31 -24.88
CA TYR A 434 -0.43 -15.86 -25.65
C TYR A 434 0.94 -15.56 -25.00
N LEU A 435 1.13 -14.36 -24.43
CA LEU A 435 2.34 -14.01 -23.68
C LEU A 435 2.51 -14.81 -22.37
N ILE A 436 1.41 -15.26 -21.77
CA ILE A 436 1.42 -16.16 -20.61
C ILE A 436 1.76 -17.60 -21.06
N ASP A 437 1.18 -18.08 -22.16
CA ASP A 437 1.42 -19.42 -22.72
C ASP A 437 2.88 -19.60 -23.20
N GLU A 438 3.47 -18.56 -23.80
CA GLU A 438 4.91 -18.51 -24.17
C GLU A 438 5.84 -18.27 -22.96
N GLY A 439 5.30 -18.08 -21.75
CA GLY A 439 6.08 -17.90 -20.52
C GLY A 439 6.78 -16.55 -20.38
N VAL A 440 6.37 -15.52 -21.14
CA VAL A 440 6.88 -14.14 -21.01
C VAL A 440 6.37 -13.49 -19.73
N TYR A 441 5.10 -13.72 -19.38
CA TYR A 441 4.50 -13.29 -18.12
C TYR A 441 3.97 -14.48 -17.32
N LYS A 442 4.06 -14.42 -15.97
CA LYS A 442 3.44 -15.42 -15.08
C LYS A 442 2.10 -14.89 -14.55
N ALA A 443 0.99 -15.41 -15.06
CA ALA A 443 -0.32 -15.17 -14.46
C ALA A 443 -0.33 -15.60 -12.99
N THR A 444 -0.69 -14.69 -12.09
CA THR A 444 -0.66 -14.91 -10.64
C THR A 444 -1.97 -14.45 -10.02
N ARG A 445 -2.70 -15.37 -9.38
CA ARG A 445 -3.96 -15.05 -8.68
C ARG A 445 -3.68 -14.61 -7.24
N MET A 446 -4.37 -13.57 -6.79
CA MET A 446 -4.32 -13.03 -5.42
C MET A 446 -5.73 -12.60 -5.00
N PHE A 447 -6.08 -12.81 -3.73
CA PHE A 447 -7.42 -12.55 -3.20
C PHE A 447 -7.40 -11.45 -2.13
N ASP A 448 -8.26 -10.44 -2.26
CA ASP A 448 -8.44 -9.40 -1.24
C ASP A 448 -9.63 -9.73 -0.32
N TYR A 449 -9.34 -10.31 0.84
CA TYR A 449 -10.34 -10.62 1.87
C TYR A 449 -10.87 -9.38 2.60
N GLN A 450 -10.26 -8.20 2.42
CA GLN A 450 -10.68 -6.93 3.01
C GLN A 450 -11.46 -6.05 2.01
N ALA A 451 -11.70 -6.52 0.78
CA ALA A 451 -12.46 -5.78 -0.23
C ALA A 451 -13.93 -5.60 0.18
N THR A 452 -14.50 -4.45 -0.18
CA THR A 452 -15.92 -4.14 0.06
C THR A 452 -16.66 -4.01 -1.25
N CYS A 453 -17.46 -5.02 -1.60
CA CYS A 453 -18.35 -4.96 -2.75
C CYS A 453 -19.68 -4.31 -2.34
N PHE A 454 -20.13 -3.30 -3.09
CA PHE A 454 -21.52 -2.89 -3.01
C PHE A 454 -22.40 -4.04 -3.49
N ARG A 455 -23.46 -4.37 -2.75
CA ARG A 455 -24.51 -5.23 -3.30
C ARG A 455 -25.06 -4.52 -4.53
N SER A 456 -25.18 -5.23 -5.64
CA SER A 456 -25.99 -4.77 -6.76
C SER A 456 -27.37 -4.43 -6.21
N THR A 457 -27.76 -3.16 -6.28
CA THR A 457 -29.18 -2.84 -6.25
C THR A 457 -29.73 -3.47 -7.51
N ASP A 458 -30.41 -4.61 -7.37
CA ASP A 458 -31.21 -5.16 -8.43
C ASP A 458 -32.20 -4.05 -8.81
N THR A 459 -31.91 -3.38 -9.93
CA THR A 459 -32.85 -2.56 -10.66
C THR A 459 -33.85 -3.50 -11.29
N GLY A 460 -34.64 -4.14 -10.42
CA GLY A 460 -35.63 -5.15 -10.74
C GLY A 460 -36.54 -4.58 -11.79
N SER A 461 -36.27 -4.98 -13.03
CA SER A 461 -36.85 -4.36 -14.21
C SER A 461 -38.37 -4.35 -14.04
N HIS A 462 -39.02 -3.23 -14.34
CA HIS A 462 -40.45 -3.04 -14.06
C HIS A 462 -41.37 -4.14 -14.66
N ALA A 463 -40.86 -4.94 -15.59
CA ALA A 463 -41.44 -6.22 -16.04
C ALA A 463 -41.83 -7.20 -14.90
N SER A 464 -41.11 -7.24 -13.78
CA SER A 464 -41.49 -8.12 -12.65
C SER A 464 -42.78 -7.67 -11.95
N ARG A 465 -43.17 -6.38 -12.10
CA ARG A 465 -44.46 -5.86 -11.61
C ARG A 465 -45.65 -6.20 -12.52
N SER A 466 -45.44 -6.53 -13.80
CA SER A 466 -46.53 -6.96 -14.68
C SER A 466 -46.80 -8.46 -14.55
N LEU A 467 -45.78 -9.28 -14.30
CA LEU A 467 -45.98 -10.71 -14.04
C LEU A 467 -46.74 -10.94 -12.72
N THR A 468 -46.42 -10.18 -11.68
CA THR A 468 -47.14 -10.25 -10.39
C THR A 468 -48.58 -9.77 -10.47
N SER A 469 -48.92 -8.77 -11.29
CA SER A 469 -50.32 -8.37 -11.50
C SER A 469 -51.11 -9.44 -12.27
N LEU A 470 -50.52 -10.05 -13.30
CA LEU A 470 -51.14 -11.16 -14.04
C LEU A 470 -51.36 -12.41 -13.17
N LEU A 471 -50.39 -12.76 -12.32
CA LEU A 471 -50.51 -13.85 -11.35
C LEU A 471 -51.64 -13.57 -10.35
N ASN A 472 -51.71 -12.36 -9.79
CA ASN A 472 -52.79 -11.97 -8.87
C ASN A 472 -54.18 -11.99 -9.54
N VAL A 473 -54.28 -11.58 -10.81
CA VAL A 473 -55.52 -11.70 -11.60
C VAL A 473 -55.89 -13.17 -11.85
N SER A 474 -54.91 -14.05 -12.07
CA SER A 474 -55.16 -15.48 -12.26
C SER A 474 -55.69 -16.17 -11.00
N GLU A 475 -55.18 -15.82 -9.82
CA GLU A 475 -55.69 -16.33 -8.55
C GLU A 475 -57.06 -15.73 -8.18
N LEU A 476 -57.33 -14.46 -8.52
CA LEU A 476 -58.68 -13.88 -8.43
C LEU A 476 -59.69 -14.60 -9.32
N LEU A 477 -59.33 -14.93 -10.56
CA LEU A 477 -60.14 -15.73 -11.47
C LEU A 477 -60.37 -17.14 -10.92
N ARG A 478 -59.32 -17.79 -10.41
CA ARG A 478 -59.39 -19.12 -9.81
C ARG A 478 -60.33 -19.14 -8.60
N TRP A 479 -60.22 -18.17 -7.70
CA TRP A 479 -61.12 -17.97 -6.56
C TRP A 479 -62.57 -17.74 -6.99
N ALA A 480 -62.79 -16.90 -8.01
CA ALA A 480 -64.13 -16.63 -8.53
C ALA A 480 -64.76 -17.89 -9.12
N ILE A 481 -63.98 -18.70 -9.86
CA ILE A 481 -64.44 -19.98 -10.41
C ILE A 481 -64.76 -20.99 -9.29
N THR A 482 -63.90 -21.17 -8.29
CA THR A 482 -64.21 -22.08 -7.16
C THR A 482 -65.42 -21.62 -6.37
N THR A 483 -65.60 -20.32 -6.17
CA THR A 483 -66.78 -19.76 -5.48
C THR A 483 -68.05 -19.95 -6.31
N LEU A 484 -67.98 -19.83 -7.64
CA LEU A 484 -69.11 -20.09 -8.53
C LEU A 484 -69.45 -21.59 -8.65
N VAL A 485 -68.46 -22.47 -8.61
CA VAL A 485 -68.65 -23.94 -8.48
C VAL A 485 -69.25 -24.30 -7.11
N TYR A 486 -68.82 -23.63 -6.04
CA TYR A 486 -69.39 -23.82 -4.70
C TYR A 486 -70.84 -23.36 -4.64
N LEU A 487 -71.16 -22.17 -5.17
CA LEU A 487 -72.51 -21.62 -5.20
C LEU A 487 -73.46 -22.46 -6.09
N THR A 488 -73.01 -22.92 -7.25
CA THR A 488 -73.82 -23.82 -8.10
C THR A 488 -74.05 -25.17 -7.43
N ARG A 489 -73.05 -25.74 -6.74
CA ARG A 489 -73.25 -26.91 -5.88
C ARG A 489 -74.23 -26.65 -4.73
N SER A 490 -74.16 -25.52 -4.04
CA SER A 490 -75.08 -25.22 -2.94
C SER A 490 -76.52 -24.95 -3.40
N VAL A 491 -76.73 -24.52 -4.65
CA VAL A 491 -78.07 -24.34 -5.23
C VAL A 491 -78.63 -25.65 -5.83
N TRP A 492 -77.77 -26.60 -6.21
CA TRP A 492 -78.19 -27.90 -6.77
C TRP A 492 -78.21 -29.04 -5.74
N CYS A 493 -77.53 -28.90 -4.60
CA CYS A 493 -77.56 -29.85 -3.48
C CYS A 493 -78.48 -29.38 -2.34
N THR A 494 -79.68 -28.91 -2.65
CA THR A 494 -80.78 -28.75 -1.68
C THR A 494 -81.88 -29.78 -1.88
N GLU A 495 -81.50 -31.06 -1.91
CA GLU A 495 -82.37 -32.17 -1.56
C GLU A 495 -81.53 -33.26 -0.89
N LEU A 496 -82.06 -33.86 0.18
CA LEU A 496 -81.48 -34.94 1.01
C LEU A 496 -80.38 -34.55 2.04
N LEU A 497 -80.83 -33.94 3.13
CA LEU A 497 -80.39 -34.26 4.51
C LEU A 497 -81.00 -35.64 4.94
N PRO A 498 -80.59 -36.33 6.05
CA PRO A 498 -79.92 -35.77 7.24
C PRO A 498 -78.80 -36.60 7.94
N THR A 499 -78.07 -35.93 8.86
CA THR A 499 -77.51 -36.41 10.18
C THR A 499 -76.73 -37.73 10.26
N ASN A 500 -75.50 -37.82 10.81
CA ASN A 500 -75.03 -37.27 12.10
C ASN A 500 -73.48 -37.21 12.21
N GLU A 501 -72.98 -36.59 13.28
CA GLU A 501 -71.56 -36.29 13.60
C GLU A 501 -70.67 -37.52 13.89
N PRO A 502 -69.33 -37.32 13.84
CA PRO A 502 -68.53 -37.61 15.04
C PRO A 502 -67.55 -36.48 15.45
N GLU A 503 -66.94 -36.68 16.62
CA GLU A 503 -66.27 -35.67 17.47
C GLU A 503 -64.87 -35.21 17.01
N HIS A 504 -64.41 -34.10 17.63
CA HIS A 504 -63.06 -33.53 17.50
C HIS A 504 -61.97 -34.41 18.13
N GLU A 505 -60.80 -34.47 17.48
CA GLU A 505 -59.50 -34.61 18.16
C GLU A 505 -58.59 -33.46 17.71
N ASP A 506 -58.09 -32.68 18.66
CA ASP A 506 -57.04 -31.69 18.46
C ASP A 506 -55.68 -32.33 18.80
N GLU A 507 -54.70 -32.30 17.90
CA GLU A 507 -53.29 -32.49 18.28
C GLU A 507 -52.37 -31.43 17.64
N ASP A 508 -51.85 -30.58 18.51
CA ASP A 508 -50.74 -29.66 18.27
C ASP A 508 -49.42 -30.45 18.23
N GLN A 509 -48.70 -30.49 17.10
CA GLN A 509 -47.27 -30.85 17.07
C GLN A 509 -46.48 -29.83 16.24
N THR A 510 -45.82 -28.90 16.93
CA THR A 510 -44.40 -28.97 17.35
C THR A 510 -43.41 -28.78 16.20
N ILE A 511 -42.68 -27.66 16.25
CA ILE A 511 -41.42 -27.47 15.52
C ILE A 511 -40.27 -27.49 16.53
N LEU A 512 -39.30 -28.38 16.30
CA LEU A 512 -37.90 -28.21 16.70
C LEU A 512 -37.00 -28.97 15.72
#